data_AF-A0A2S6RWR3-F1
#
_entry.id   AF-A0A2S6RWR3-F1
#
_cell.length_a   1.000
_cell.length_b   1.000
_cell.length_c   1.000
_cell.angle_alpha   90.00
_cell.angle_beta   90.00
_cell.angle_gamma   90.00
#
_symmetry.space_group_name_H-M   'P 1'
#
loop_
_entity.id
_entity.type
_entity.pdbx_description
1 polymer ?
#
loop_
_entity_poly.entity_id
_entity_poly.type
_entity_poly.pdbx_seq_one_letter_code
_entity_poly.pdbx_strand_id
1 'polypeptide(L)'
;MAYTDPSIDKKSSWPQESLWDYSLAYYARDNVPQFLLALQDQYDLDVNLILLAIWAGAELGLLLKEEHFSKLDAAACEWRENVVKPLRTVRRAFKNFKTIEIPRARDIRGGIKAAELDAEHVAQIMLTNKISDLTKVATTNKYADAVTANLNSYFKYAGIDMNQKIQDARIFLVSRTET
;
A
#
# COMPACT_ATOMS: atom_id res chain seq x y z
N MET A 1 31.20 -5.39 24.52
CA MET A 1 31.61 -6.42 23.56
C MET A 1 30.67 -6.29 22.36
N ALA A 2 31.12 -5.63 21.30
CA ALA A 2 30.30 -5.36 20.12
C ALA A 2 30.19 -6.64 19.29
N TYR A 3 28.99 -7.20 19.18
CA TYR A 3 28.72 -8.28 18.23
C TYR A 3 28.39 -7.63 16.89
N THR A 4 29.42 -7.42 16.07
CA THR A 4 29.24 -7.17 14.64
C THR A 4 29.10 -8.52 13.96
N ASP A 5 27.87 -8.92 13.68
CA ASP A 5 27.62 -10.00 12.71
C ASP A 5 27.83 -9.42 11.30
N PRO A 6 28.85 -9.87 10.53
CA PRO A 6 29.13 -9.38 9.19
C PRO A 6 28.17 -9.91 8.11
N SER A 7 27.07 -10.58 8.48
CA SER A 7 26.19 -11.29 7.54
C SER A 7 24.91 -10.57 7.09
N ILE A 8 24.70 -9.29 7.43
CA ILE A 8 23.58 -8.50 6.87
C ILE A 8 23.95 -7.99 5.47
N ASP A 9 24.31 -8.91 4.59
CA ASP A 9 24.29 -8.71 3.14
C ASP A 9 23.77 -9.98 2.44
N LYS A 10 22.63 -10.46 2.94
CA LYS A 10 21.68 -11.18 2.13
C LYS A 10 20.49 -10.25 1.96
N LYS A 11 20.42 -9.54 0.83
CA LYS A 11 19.11 -9.17 0.28
C LYS A 11 18.30 -10.46 0.26
N SER A 12 17.41 -10.64 1.24
CA SER A 12 16.46 -11.74 1.20
C SER A 12 15.77 -11.61 -0.15
N SER A 13 15.95 -12.59 -1.02
CA SER A 13 15.25 -12.59 -2.29
C SER A 13 13.78 -12.70 -1.94
N TRP A 14 13.07 -11.58 -2.04
CA TRP A 14 11.63 -11.58 -1.89
C TRP A 14 11.02 -12.58 -2.88
N PRO A 15 9.91 -13.25 -2.52
CA PRO A 15 9.15 -14.02 -3.50
C PRO A 15 8.78 -13.12 -4.69
N GLN A 16 8.66 -13.69 -5.90
CA GLN A 16 8.10 -12.96 -7.03
C GLN A 16 6.61 -12.74 -6.76
N GLU A 17 6.24 -11.49 -6.49
CA GLU A 17 4.90 -11.11 -6.05
C GLU A 17 4.33 -10.11 -7.05
N SER A 18 3.32 -10.55 -7.79
CA SER A 18 2.68 -9.76 -8.85
C SER A 18 2.14 -8.41 -8.35
N LEU A 19 1.67 -8.33 -7.11
CA LEU A 19 1.16 -7.09 -6.52
C LEU A 19 2.27 -6.09 -6.16
N TRP A 20 3.43 -6.53 -5.65
CA TRP A 20 4.50 -5.62 -5.23
C TRP A 20 5.17 -4.97 -6.44
N ASP A 21 5.51 -5.77 -7.45
CA ASP A 21 6.12 -5.25 -8.68
C ASP A 21 5.17 -4.30 -9.41
N TYR A 22 3.88 -4.64 -9.45
CA TYR A 22 2.84 -3.73 -9.94
C TYR A 22 2.78 -2.45 -9.11
N SER A 23 2.76 -2.56 -7.78
CA SER A 23 2.70 -1.42 -6.87
C SER A 23 3.86 -0.46 -7.10
N LEU A 24 5.08 -0.96 -7.26
CA LEU A 24 6.25 -0.13 -7.55
C LEU A 24 6.11 0.60 -8.90
N ALA A 25 5.71 -0.11 -9.95
CA ALA A 25 5.52 0.46 -11.28
C ALA A 25 4.39 1.50 -11.30
N TYR A 26 3.26 1.19 -10.66
CA TYR A 26 2.10 2.07 -10.57
C TYR A 26 2.40 3.32 -9.72
N TYR A 27 3.06 3.13 -8.56
CA TYR A 27 3.44 4.22 -7.67
C TYR A 27 4.46 5.17 -8.32
N ALA A 28 5.31 4.68 -9.22
CA ALA A 28 6.26 5.53 -9.96
C ALA A 28 5.60 6.45 -11.01
N ARG A 29 4.31 6.27 -11.32
CA ARG A 29 3.59 7.10 -12.31
C ARG A 29 3.38 8.53 -11.81
N ASP A 30 3.38 9.47 -12.75
CA ASP A 30 3.25 10.90 -12.47
C ASP A 30 2.05 11.21 -11.56
N ASN A 31 2.33 11.92 -10.47
CA ASN A 31 1.37 12.37 -9.46
C ASN A 31 0.67 11.27 -8.63
N VAL A 32 0.88 9.97 -8.91
CA VAL A 32 0.29 8.88 -8.11
C VAL A 32 0.71 8.93 -6.63
N PRO A 33 2.00 9.10 -6.27
CA PRO A 33 2.42 9.22 -4.88
C PRO A 33 1.68 10.31 -4.12
N GLN A 34 1.47 11.46 -4.76
CA GLN A 34 0.84 12.63 -4.16
C GLN A 34 -0.62 12.35 -3.83
N PHE A 35 -1.35 11.70 -4.73
CA PHE A 35 -2.75 11.32 -4.50
C PHE A 35 -2.88 10.23 -3.43
N LEU A 36 -2.04 9.18 -3.46
CA LEU A 36 -2.07 8.12 -2.45
C LEU A 36 -1.72 8.65 -1.05
N LEU A 37 -0.72 9.51 -0.94
CA LEU A 37 -0.35 10.15 0.33
C LEU A 37 -1.45 11.10 0.82
N ALA A 38 -2.12 11.83 -0.07
CA ALA A 38 -3.24 12.68 0.32
C ALA A 38 -4.43 11.86 0.85
N LEU A 39 -4.74 10.73 0.21
CA LEU A 39 -5.77 9.80 0.68
C LEU A 39 -5.42 9.22 2.05
N GLN A 40 -4.16 8.81 2.25
CA GLN A 40 -3.66 8.33 3.53
C GLN A 40 -3.73 9.41 4.62
N ASP A 41 -3.19 10.60 4.37
CA ASP A 41 -3.02 11.62 5.40
C ASP A 41 -4.34 12.30 5.80
N GLN A 42 -5.29 12.42 4.87
CA GLN A 42 -6.55 13.13 5.12
C GLN A 42 -7.69 12.20 5.56
N TYR A 43 -7.65 10.92 5.17
CA TYR A 43 -8.75 9.99 5.37
C TYR A 43 -8.33 8.70 6.10
N ASP A 44 -7.07 8.61 6.56
CA ASP A 44 -6.47 7.40 7.17
C ASP A 44 -6.62 6.13 6.32
N LEU A 45 -6.71 6.30 4.99
CA LEU A 45 -6.83 5.18 4.07
C LEU A 45 -5.50 4.41 3.96
N ASP A 46 -5.61 3.09 3.87
CA ASP A 46 -4.46 2.22 3.69
C ASP A 46 -4.06 2.14 2.22
N VAL A 47 -2.89 2.70 1.91
CA VAL A 47 -2.29 2.69 0.59
C VAL A 47 -2.12 1.26 0.04
N ASN A 48 -1.82 0.26 0.87
CA ASN A 48 -1.68 -1.12 0.41
C ASN A 48 -3.01 -1.72 -0.05
N LEU A 49 -4.12 -1.38 0.60
CA LEU A 49 -5.46 -1.82 0.18
C LEU A 49 -5.94 -1.06 -1.06
N ILE A 50 -5.57 0.23 -1.22
CA ILE A 50 -5.83 0.99 -2.45
C ILE A 50 -5.08 0.34 -3.63
N LEU A 51 -3.78 0.08 -3.47
CA LEU A 51 -2.95 -0.52 -4.51
C LEU A 51 -3.44 -1.93 -4.88
N LEU A 52 -3.85 -2.74 -3.89
CA LEU A 52 -4.50 -4.02 -4.15
C LEU A 52 -5.80 -3.87 -4.92
N ALA A 53 -6.67 -2.92 -4.56
CA ALA A 53 -7.94 -2.70 -5.25
C ALA A 53 -7.72 -2.39 -6.74
N ILE A 54 -6.69 -1.59 -7.02
CA ILE A 54 -6.28 -1.21 -8.37
C ILE A 54 -5.71 -2.42 -9.11
N TRP A 55 -4.69 -3.09 -8.56
CA TRP A 55 -4.05 -4.25 -9.17
C TRP A 55 -5.04 -5.38 -9.46
N ALA A 56 -5.90 -5.72 -8.49
CA ALA A 56 -6.91 -6.78 -8.66
C ALA A 56 -7.90 -6.47 -9.78
N GLY A 57 -8.24 -5.19 -9.99
CA GLY A 57 -9.09 -4.76 -11.09
C GLY A 57 -8.35 -4.72 -12.42
N ALA A 58 -7.13 -4.16 -12.45
CA ALA A 58 -6.36 -3.87 -13.66
C ALA A 58 -5.67 -5.10 -14.26
N GLU A 59 -5.09 -5.96 -13.42
CA GLU A 59 -4.33 -7.13 -13.88
C GLU A 59 -5.18 -8.40 -13.91
N LEU A 60 -6.13 -8.53 -12.97
CA LEU A 60 -6.90 -9.77 -12.79
C LEU A 60 -8.38 -9.65 -13.19
N GLY A 61 -8.89 -8.43 -13.40
CA GLY A 61 -10.30 -8.20 -13.72
C GLY A 61 -11.27 -8.59 -12.59
N LEU A 62 -10.79 -8.67 -11.34
CA LEU A 62 -11.59 -9.07 -10.18
C LEU A 62 -12.50 -7.93 -9.71
N LEU A 63 -13.75 -8.28 -9.36
CA LEU A 63 -14.74 -7.40 -8.76
C LEU A 63 -14.84 -7.65 -7.25
N LEU A 64 -14.11 -6.86 -6.48
CA LEU A 64 -14.09 -6.89 -5.02
C LEU A 64 -15.27 -6.10 -4.42
N LYS A 65 -15.83 -6.65 -3.35
CA LYS A 65 -16.94 -6.08 -2.57
C LYS A 65 -16.45 -5.74 -1.16
N GLU A 66 -17.24 -5.00 -0.40
CA GLU A 66 -16.93 -4.65 1.00
C GLU A 66 -16.58 -5.89 1.85
N GLU A 67 -17.27 -7.01 1.65
CA GLU A 67 -16.98 -8.29 2.34
C GLU A 67 -15.60 -8.88 2.00
N HIS A 68 -15.09 -8.63 0.78
CA HIS A 68 -13.74 -9.03 0.39
C HIS A 68 -12.71 -8.12 1.07
N PHE A 69 -12.95 -6.81 1.08
CA PHE A 69 -12.07 -5.85 1.76
C PHE A 69 -12.00 -6.09 3.27
N SER A 70 -13.10 -6.46 3.92
CA SER A 70 -13.08 -6.86 5.33
C SER A 70 -12.14 -8.04 5.60
N LYS A 71 -12.13 -9.05 4.73
CA LYS A 71 -11.24 -10.22 4.86
C LYS A 71 -9.78 -9.89 4.53
N LEU A 72 -9.55 -9.02 3.56
CA LEU A 72 -8.21 -8.55 3.17
C LEU A 72 -7.60 -7.66 4.26
N ASP A 73 -8.36 -6.71 4.78
CA ASP A 73 -7.94 -5.86 5.89
C ASP A 73 -7.61 -6.70 7.12
N ALA A 74 -8.48 -7.65 7.51
CA ALA A 74 -8.23 -8.54 8.63
C ALA A 74 -6.93 -9.36 8.49
N ALA A 75 -6.50 -9.69 7.27
CA ALA A 75 -5.26 -10.44 7.03
C ALA A 75 -3.99 -9.61 7.27
N ALA A 76 -4.04 -8.29 7.06
CA ALA A 76 -2.88 -7.40 7.20
C ALA A 76 -2.98 -6.45 8.41
N CYS A 77 -4.14 -6.35 9.07
CA CYS A 77 -4.42 -5.36 10.11
C CYS A 77 -3.44 -5.45 11.29
N GLU A 78 -3.24 -6.64 11.86
CA GLU A 78 -2.31 -6.81 12.99
C GLU A 78 -0.88 -6.37 12.63
N TRP A 79 -0.40 -6.74 11.45
CA TRP A 79 0.93 -6.34 10.96
C TRP A 79 1.01 -4.82 10.70
N ARG A 80 -0.03 -4.25 10.09
CA ARG A 80 -0.12 -2.81 9.82
C ARG A 80 -0.09 -2.00 11.11
N GLU A 81 -0.89 -2.36 12.10
CA GLU A 81 -1.01 -1.61 13.36
C GLU A 81 0.24 -1.75 14.24
N ASN A 82 0.87 -2.92 14.27
CA ASN A 82 1.98 -3.19 15.19
C ASN A 82 3.38 -2.99 14.57
N VAL A 83 3.50 -2.92 13.24
CA VAL A 83 4.80 -2.80 12.57
C VAL A 83 4.84 -1.59 11.63
N VAL A 84 3.95 -1.54 10.64
CA VAL A 84 3.99 -0.49 9.60
C VAL A 84 3.71 0.90 10.18
N LYS A 85 2.62 1.06 10.92
CA LYS A 85 2.24 2.36 11.54
C LYS A 85 3.28 2.86 12.55
N PRO A 86 3.85 2.03 13.44
CA PRO A 86 4.94 2.44 14.33
C PRO A 86 6.19 2.92 13.57
N LEU A 87 6.66 2.17 12.57
CA LEU A 87 7.82 2.58 11.74
C LEU A 87 7.56 3.92 11.05
N ARG A 88 6.37 4.09 10.47
CA ARG A 88 5.93 5.33 9.84
C ARG A 88 5.87 6.50 10.84
N THR A 89 5.39 6.25 12.05
CA THR A 89 5.31 7.25 13.12
C THR A 89 6.71 7.74 13.49
N VAL A 90 7.64 6.81 13.72
CA VAL A 90 9.04 7.17 14.00
C VAL A 90 9.63 7.94 12.83
N ARG A 91 9.49 7.47 11.59
CA ARG A 91 9.99 8.19 10.40
C ARG A 91 9.41 9.60 10.28
N ARG A 92 8.12 9.80 10.58
CA ARG A 92 7.47 11.13 10.54
C ARG A 92 8.02 12.05 11.62
N ALA A 93 8.28 11.54 12.83
CA ALA A 93 8.86 12.32 13.91
C ALA A 93 10.23 12.94 13.54
N PHE A 94 11.01 12.28 12.66
CA PHE A 94 12.26 12.86 12.13
C PHE A 94 12.08 14.21 11.43
N LYS A 95 10.90 14.53 10.87
CA LYS A 95 10.64 15.85 10.26
C LYS A 95 10.65 16.99 11.27
N ASN A 96 10.47 16.70 12.57
CA ASN A 96 10.43 17.71 13.63
C ASN A 96 11.83 18.07 14.14
N PHE A 97 12.84 17.24 13.86
CA PHE A 97 14.23 17.43 14.30
C PHE A 97 15.11 18.12 13.25
N LYS A 98 14.58 19.16 12.58
CA LYS A 98 15.25 19.85 11.46
C LYS A 98 16.59 20.50 11.83
N THR A 99 16.83 20.74 13.11
CA THR A 99 18.03 21.40 13.65
C THR A 99 19.15 20.41 13.97
N ILE A 100 18.92 19.10 13.86
CA ILE A 100 19.96 18.08 14.09
C ILE A 100 20.78 17.89 12.81
N GLU A 101 21.98 18.47 12.77
CA GLU A 101 22.91 18.35 11.64
C GLU A 101 23.89 17.16 11.77
N ILE A 102 23.57 16.18 12.62
CA ILE A 102 24.41 14.99 12.81
C ILE A 102 24.18 14.02 11.64
N PRO A 103 25.19 13.69 10.81
CA PRO A 103 25.02 12.80 9.65
C PRO A 103 24.37 11.46 10.01
N ARG A 104 24.73 10.91 11.17
CA ARG A 104 24.17 9.65 11.69
C ARG A 104 22.65 9.69 11.86
N ALA A 105 22.05 10.85 12.16
CA ALA A 105 20.60 10.99 12.26
C ALA A 105 19.91 10.81 10.90
N ARG A 106 20.55 11.24 9.80
CA ARG A 106 20.06 11.01 8.43
C ARG A 106 20.14 9.52 8.08
N ASP A 107 21.21 8.84 8.46
CA ASP A 107 21.38 7.39 8.23
C ASP A 107 20.32 6.59 8.98
N ILE A 108 20.05 6.92 10.25
CA ILE A 108 19.00 6.26 11.05
C ILE A 108 17.64 6.43 10.38
N ARG A 109 17.31 7.64 9.93
CA ARG A 109 16.07 7.89 9.19
C ARG A 109 16.00 7.07 7.90
N GLY A 110 17.12 6.94 7.19
CA GLY A 110 17.23 6.08 6.00
C GLY A 110 16.94 4.62 6.32
N GLY A 111 17.54 4.07 7.38
CA GLY A 111 17.29 2.71 7.85
C GLY A 111 15.84 2.47 8.26
N ILE A 112 15.21 3.40 8.96
CA ILE A 112 13.78 3.30 9.32
C ILE A 112 12.90 3.32 8.07
N LYS A 113 13.22 4.18 7.08
CA LYS A 113 12.49 4.21 5.81
C LYS A 113 12.61 2.88 5.06
N ALA A 114 13.81 2.28 5.03
CA ALA A 114 14.01 0.97 4.41
C ALA A 114 13.18 -0.11 5.12
N ALA A 115 13.24 -0.16 6.46
CA ALA A 115 12.43 -1.09 7.25
C ALA A 115 10.92 -0.88 7.07
N GLU A 116 10.43 0.36 6.94
CA GLU A 116 9.02 0.65 6.63
C GLU A 116 8.61 0.08 5.27
N LEU A 117 9.44 0.26 4.24
CA LEU A 117 9.18 -0.30 2.91
C LEU A 117 9.19 -1.83 2.90
N ASP A 118 10.15 -2.45 3.60
CA ASP A 118 10.20 -3.91 3.75
C ASP A 118 8.96 -4.44 4.49
N ALA A 119 8.49 -3.73 5.52
CA ALA A 119 7.27 -4.06 6.23
C ALA A 119 6.01 -3.89 5.37
N GLU A 120 5.94 -2.86 4.52
CA GLU A 120 4.87 -2.70 3.53
C GLU A 120 4.87 -3.84 2.51
N HIS A 121 6.05 -4.31 2.06
CA HIS A 121 6.15 -5.46 1.17
C HIS A 121 5.61 -6.74 1.82
N VAL A 122 5.95 -7.01 3.08
CA VAL A 122 5.35 -8.13 3.84
C VAL A 122 3.83 -8.01 3.89
N ALA A 123 3.29 -6.81 4.12
CA ALA A 123 1.84 -6.60 4.11
C ALA A 123 1.23 -6.96 2.75
N GLN A 124 1.88 -6.59 1.65
CA GLN A 124 1.40 -6.95 0.31
C GLN A 124 1.51 -8.45 0.02
N ILE A 125 2.53 -9.16 0.52
CA ILE A 125 2.59 -10.63 0.44
C ILE A 125 1.39 -11.26 1.16
N MET A 126 1.07 -10.79 2.37
CA MET A 126 -0.10 -11.27 3.12
C MET A 126 -1.39 -11.04 2.35
N LEU A 127 -1.51 -9.89 1.69
CA LEU A 127 -2.66 -9.53 0.87
C LEU A 127 -2.75 -10.36 -0.42
N THR A 128 -1.64 -10.62 -1.12
CA THR A 128 -1.59 -11.48 -2.33
C THR A 128 -1.95 -12.92 -2.01
N ASN A 129 -1.50 -13.45 -0.88
CA ASN A 129 -1.92 -14.77 -0.41
C ASN A 129 -3.42 -14.76 -0.11
N LYS A 130 -3.90 -13.74 0.62
CA LYS A 130 -5.30 -13.67 1.03
C LYS A 130 -6.26 -13.54 -0.15
N ILE A 131 -5.91 -12.75 -1.17
CA ILE A 131 -6.78 -12.56 -2.34
C ILE A 131 -6.86 -13.84 -3.18
N SER A 132 -5.79 -14.65 -3.23
CA SER A 132 -5.76 -15.95 -3.90
C SER A 132 -6.67 -16.97 -3.20
N ASP A 133 -6.84 -16.85 -1.88
CA ASP A 133 -7.76 -17.69 -1.08
C ASP A 133 -9.24 -17.25 -1.15
N LEU A 134 -9.53 -16.08 -1.75
CA LEU A 134 -10.91 -15.63 -1.89
C LEU A 134 -11.64 -16.48 -2.93
N THR A 135 -12.69 -17.17 -2.49
CA THR A 135 -13.54 -17.96 -3.38
C THR A 135 -14.69 -17.13 -3.94
N LYS A 136 -15.12 -17.45 -5.18
CA LYS A 136 -16.31 -16.87 -5.83
C LYS A 136 -16.26 -15.35 -6.07
N VAL A 137 -15.07 -14.79 -6.28
CA VAL A 137 -14.94 -13.40 -6.72
C VAL A 137 -15.38 -13.30 -8.19
N ALA A 138 -16.31 -12.40 -8.49
CA ALA A 138 -16.76 -12.18 -9.86
C ALA A 138 -15.65 -11.55 -10.70
N THR A 139 -15.63 -11.83 -12.00
CA THR A 139 -14.63 -11.28 -12.93
C THR A 139 -15.27 -10.55 -14.09
N THR A 140 -14.50 -9.68 -14.74
CA THR A 140 -14.91 -8.93 -15.93
C THR A 140 -13.72 -8.73 -16.86
N ASN A 141 -13.98 -8.55 -18.16
CA ASN A 141 -12.99 -8.11 -19.14
C ASN A 141 -12.92 -6.57 -19.27
N LYS A 142 -13.76 -5.84 -18.52
CA LYS A 142 -13.73 -4.38 -18.43
C LYS A 142 -12.85 -3.96 -17.25
N TYR A 143 -11.54 -4.01 -17.43
CA TYR A 143 -10.56 -3.83 -16.35
C TYR A 143 -10.65 -2.45 -15.66
N ALA A 144 -10.82 -1.36 -16.42
CA ALA A 144 -10.99 -0.02 -15.83
C ALA A 144 -12.27 0.11 -14.99
N ASP A 145 -13.37 -0.53 -15.42
CA ASP A 145 -14.61 -0.60 -14.65
C ASP A 145 -14.40 -1.41 -13.35
N ALA A 146 -13.61 -2.49 -13.41
CA ALA A 146 -13.25 -3.27 -12.23
C ALA A 146 -12.45 -2.47 -11.21
N VAL A 147 -11.43 -1.73 -11.66
CA VAL A 147 -10.65 -0.80 -10.80
C VAL A 147 -11.57 0.20 -10.13
N THR A 148 -12.47 0.82 -10.90
CA THR A 148 -13.43 1.80 -10.38
C THR A 148 -14.36 1.18 -9.32
N ALA A 149 -14.91 0.00 -9.60
CA ALA A 149 -15.77 -0.73 -8.68
C ALA A 149 -15.03 -1.11 -7.39
N ASN A 150 -13.79 -1.59 -7.50
CA ASN A 150 -12.98 -2.00 -6.35
C ASN A 150 -12.64 -0.83 -5.44
N LEU A 151 -12.23 0.32 -6.00
CA LEU A 151 -11.97 1.53 -5.22
C LEU A 151 -13.23 2.02 -4.51
N ASN A 152 -14.39 2.01 -5.19
CA ASN A 152 -15.66 2.38 -4.56
C ASN A 152 -16.01 1.44 -3.39
N SER A 153 -15.87 0.12 -3.60
CA SER A 153 -16.09 -0.88 -2.56
C SER A 153 -15.15 -0.69 -1.37
N TYR A 154 -13.87 -0.38 -1.61
CA TYR A 154 -12.90 -0.12 -0.55
C TYR A 154 -13.24 1.15 0.24
N PHE A 155 -13.52 2.26 -0.44
CA PHE A 155 -13.87 3.52 0.21
C PHE A 155 -15.12 3.38 1.06
N LYS A 156 -16.14 2.68 0.56
CA LYS A 156 -17.35 2.40 1.32
C LYS A 156 -17.05 1.53 2.55
N TYR A 157 -16.25 0.47 2.39
CA TYR A 157 -15.80 -0.37 3.50
C TYR A 157 -15.05 0.44 4.57
N ALA A 158 -14.19 1.37 4.14
CA ALA A 158 -13.43 2.26 5.03
C ALA A 158 -14.29 3.39 5.65
N GLY A 159 -15.60 3.43 5.39
CA GLY A 159 -16.50 4.45 5.92
C GLY A 159 -16.31 5.84 5.31
N ILE A 160 -15.74 5.92 4.10
CA ILE A 160 -15.50 7.19 3.41
C ILE A 160 -16.72 7.60 2.59
N ASP A 161 -17.25 8.77 2.91
CA ASP A 161 -18.29 9.42 2.11
C ASP A 161 -17.73 9.89 0.76
N MET A 162 -18.47 9.57 -0.31
CA MET A 162 -18.09 9.86 -1.69
C MET A 162 -18.29 11.34 -2.05
N ASN A 163 -17.46 12.21 -1.48
CA ASN A 163 -17.41 13.64 -1.81
C ASN A 163 -16.60 13.91 -3.09
N GLN A 164 -16.61 15.15 -3.57
CA GLN A 164 -15.90 15.54 -4.81
C GLN A 164 -14.40 15.19 -4.79
N LYS A 165 -13.71 15.39 -3.66
CA LYS A 165 -12.27 15.11 -3.56
C LYS A 165 -11.97 13.61 -3.71
N ILE A 166 -12.78 12.75 -3.09
CA ILE A 166 -12.64 11.29 -3.22
C ILE A 166 -12.97 10.84 -4.65
N GLN A 167 -13.97 11.45 -5.28
CA GLN A 167 -14.31 11.19 -6.67
C GLN A 167 -13.17 11.57 -7.62
N ASP A 168 -12.60 12.77 -7.45
CA ASP A 168 -11.48 13.25 -8.26
C ASP A 168 -10.24 12.35 -8.09
N ALA A 169 -9.93 11.97 -6.85
CA ALA A 169 -8.84 11.06 -6.55
C ALA A 169 -9.06 9.68 -7.19
N ARG A 170 -10.27 9.12 -7.11
CA ARG A 170 -10.62 7.86 -7.76
C ARG A 170 -10.44 7.96 -9.27
N ILE A 171 -11.02 8.97 -9.92
CA ILE A 171 -10.94 9.18 -11.38
C ILE A 171 -9.48 9.28 -11.80
N PHE A 172 -8.68 10.06 -11.07
CA PHE A 172 -7.26 10.18 -11.34
C PHE A 172 -6.55 8.82 -11.24
N LEU A 173 -6.75 8.06 -10.16
CA LEU A 173 -6.11 6.74 -9.99
C LEU A 173 -6.54 5.76 -11.10
N VAL A 174 -7.82 5.71 -11.46
CA VAL A 174 -8.31 4.88 -12.58
C VAL A 174 -7.67 5.29 -13.90
N SER A 175 -7.58 6.59 -14.21
CA SER A 175 -6.95 7.05 -15.47
C SER A 175 -5.48 6.66 -15.59
N ARG A 176 -4.84 6.31 -14.48
CA ARG A 176 -3.45 5.85 -14.46
C ARG A 176 -3.31 4.37 -14.72
N THR A 177 -4.38 3.57 -14.87
CA THR A 177 -4.28 2.14 -15.19
C THR A 177 -4.17 1.83 -16.69
N GLU A 178 -4.50 2.78 -17.56
CA GLU A 178 -4.61 2.60 -19.03
C GLU A 178 -3.34 3.03 -19.79
N THR A 179 -2.17 2.52 -19.42
CA THR A 179 -0.89 2.77 -20.15
C THR A 179 -0.45 1.58 -20.96
#